data_AF-A0A967BX23-F1
#
_entry.id   AF-A0A967BX23-F1
#
_cell.length_a   1.000
_cell.length_b   1.000
_cell.length_c   1.000
_cell.angle_alpha   90.00
_cell.angle_beta   90.00
_cell.angle_gamma   90.00
#
_symmetry.space_group_name_H-M   'P 1'
#
loop_
_entity.id
_entity.type
_entity.pdbx_description
1 polymer ?
#
loop_
_entity_poly.entity_id
_entity_poly.type
_entity_poly.pdbx_seq_one_letter_code
_entity_poly.pdbx_strand_id
1 'polypeptide(L)'
;MTRPRHRKPRSSLLHAFRNPDRSHGHRRALRFSGVVLAYVVAAYAISTRGFPIWLRATPGLDYYLAQPLLWTGLAVLAYHGWRRLPRRPAFHWTIVRAGLFVGVFHVSVLIIAGVLSGFGRSPSGKLVNYPLNVLYLGTMLVGLEMARAYLFRVWAPFVERTRLMRGGVRSRFRIQALENGAFVTVTVIFFVAATPIGQFTGLTDPARLFQTGAGLLAPALVLSGVATWMASVGGPGPSIAYRGTLVAFAWFSPILPDLTWVWLLLIGAITPIVAMTLFRALAADALKEPQRHFEQARPVQKAWPGWVATVAAAVVAVALFTGMFGVRPLIVAGTSMDPALVRGDVVIIREHVDIPGLEIGDIVEYRQGTMPVTHRIVRIEDTPDGLMITTRGDNNRSDDTPVGADEIDGKVVFAVPWVGRVALWVRDR
;
A
#
# COMPACT_ATOMS: atom_id res chain seq x y z
N MET A 1 -15.54 -36.54 -70.48
CA MET A 1 -15.64 -35.81 -69.19
C MET A 1 -14.64 -36.48 -68.25
N THR A 2 -13.48 -35.91 -67.92
CA THR A 2 -13.27 -34.95 -66.82
C THR A 2 -11.92 -34.24 -66.98
N ARG A 3 -11.91 -32.89 -66.98
CA ARG A 3 -10.69 -32.06 -67.04
C ARG A 3 -9.96 -32.03 -65.68
N PRO A 4 -8.62 -31.99 -65.64
CA PRO A 4 -7.87 -31.77 -64.41
C PRO A 4 -7.95 -30.28 -64.01
N ARG A 5 -8.29 -30.02 -62.74
CA ARG A 5 -8.32 -28.65 -62.17
C ARG A 5 -6.89 -28.16 -61.93
N HIS A 6 -6.48 -27.14 -62.70
CA HIS A 6 -5.33 -26.30 -62.41
C HIS A 6 -5.36 -25.75 -60.98
N ARG A 7 -4.32 -26.01 -60.19
CA ARG A 7 -4.03 -25.27 -58.95
C ARG A 7 -3.63 -23.84 -59.32
N LYS A 8 -4.41 -22.85 -58.90
CA LYS A 8 -3.95 -21.45 -58.84
C LYS A 8 -2.81 -21.32 -57.82
N PRO A 9 -1.75 -20.55 -58.10
CA PRO A 9 -0.71 -20.28 -57.12
C PRO A 9 -1.28 -19.39 -56.01
N ARG A 10 -1.03 -19.74 -54.74
CA ARG A 10 -1.31 -18.92 -53.55
C ARG A 10 -0.39 -17.69 -53.56
N SER A 11 -0.73 -16.68 -54.34
CA SER A 11 -0.19 -15.32 -54.18
C SER A 11 -0.99 -14.59 -53.11
N SER A 12 -0.52 -14.60 -51.85
CA SER A 12 -0.60 -13.43 -50.93
C SER A 12 -0.14 -13.77 -49.49
N LEU A 13 1.06 -14.31 -49.30
CA LEU A 13 1.72 -14.23 -47.99
C LEU A 13 2.49 -12.90 -47.79
N LEU A 14 2.59 -12.08 -48.84
CA LEU A 14 3.28 -10.78 -48.82
C LEU A 14 2.36 -9.58 -48.54
N HIS A 15 1.04 -9.71 -48.67
CA HIS A 15 0.10 -8.60 -48.40
C HIS A 15 -0.24 -8.40 -46.91
N ALA A 16 0.20 -9.28 -46.00
CA ALA A 16 0.02 -9.10 -44.56
C ALA A 16 1.04 -8.14 -43.91
N PHE A 17 2.04 -7.65 -44.67
CA PHE A 17 3.19 -6.91 -44.12
C PHE A 17 3.01 -5.40 -43.96
N ARG A 18 1.91 -4.81 -44.43
CA ARG A 18 1.55 -3.42 -44.15
C ARG A 18 0.05 -3.35 -43.98
N ASN A 19 -0.43 -3.44 -42.75
CA ASN A 19 -1.76 -2.96 -42.42
C ASN A 19 -1.62 -1.47 -42.02
N PRO A 20 -1.81 -0.51 -42.95
CA PRO A 20 -1.63 0.92 -42.70
C PRO A 20 -2.56 1.46 -41.62
N ASP A 21 -3.65 0.75 -41.30
CA ASP A 21 -4.61 1.16 -40.28
C ASP A 21 -4.00 1.08 -38.85
N ARG A 22 -3.09 0.11 -38.61
CA ARG A 22 -2.41 -0.03 -37.32
C ARG A 22 -1.40 1.08 -37.03
N SER A 23 -0.70 1.59 -38.05
CA SER A 23 0.25 2.69 -37.87
C SER A 23 -0.47 4.02 -37.64
N HIS A 24 -1.63 4.22 -38.28
CA HIS A 24 -2.48 5.40 -38.08
C HIS A 24 -3.09 5.44 -36.67
N GLY A 25 -3.54 4.30 -36.14
CA GLY A 25 -4.04 4.21 -34.76
C GLY A 25 -2.95 4.54 -33.72
N HIS A 26 -1.74 4.00 -33.89
CA HIS A 26 -0.63 4.24 -32.96
C HIS A 26 -0.12 5.69 -33.00
N ARG A 27 0.01 6.29 -34.20
CA ARG A 27 0.38 7.72 -34.33
C ARG A 27 -0.64 8.65 -33.68
N ARG A 28 -1.94 8.34 -33.79
CA ARG A 28 -3.00 9.08 -33.09
C ARG A 28 -2.87 8.95 -31.57
N ALA A 29 -2.63 7.74 -31.06
CA ALA A 29 -2.39 7.52 -29.62
C ALA A 29 -1.14 8.25 -29.09
N LEU A 30 -0.05 8.28 -29.87
CA LEU A 30 1.17 9.04 -29.54
C LEU A 30 0.88 10.54 -29.43
N ARG A 31 0.16 11.14 -30.39
CA ARG A 31 -0.26 12.54 -30.30
C ARG A 31 -1.13 12.80 -29.07
N PHE A 32 -2.10 11.93 -28.81
CA PHE A 32 -2.98 12.04 -27.64
C PHE A 32 -2.22 11.85 -26.31
N SER A 33 -1.12 11.08 -26.29
CA SER A 33 -0.26 10.95 -25.10
C SER A 33 0.40 12.27 -24.69
N GLY A 34 0.68 13.16 -25.64
CA GLY A 34 1.14 14.52 -25.33
C GLY A 34 0.08 15.33 -24.57
N VAL A 35 -1.20 15.17 -24.91
CA VAL A 35 -2.31 15.84 -24.21
C VAL A 35 -2.45 15.31 -22.78
N VAL A 36 -2.40 13.98 -22.61
CA VAL A 36 -2.46 13.37 -21.27
C VAL A 36 -1.26 13.80 -20.42
N LEU A 37 -0.05 13.82 -20.99
CA LEU A 37 1.16 14.27 -20.29
C LEU A 37 1.06 15.75 -19.88
N ALA A 38 0.62 16.62 -20.80
CA ALA A 38 0.40 18.02 -20.50
C ALA A 38 -0.62 18.21 -19.37
N TYR A 39 -1.69 17.41 -19.35
CA TYR A 39 -2.66 17.41 -18.26
C TYR A 39 -2.02 16.97 -16.93
N VAL A 40 -1.23 15.89 -16.91
CA VAL A 40 -0.52 15.45 -15.68
C VAL A 40 0.35 16.57 -15.12
N VAL A 41 1.13 17.24 -15.98
CA VAL A 41 2.00 18.35 -15.57
C VAL A 41 1.18 19.54 -15.07
N ALA A 42 0.12 19.91 -15.76
CA ALA A 42 -0.77 21.00 -15.35
C ALA A 42 -1.46 20.69 -14.02
N ALA A 43 -2.00 19.47 -13.86
CA ALA A 43 -2.67 19.04 -12.64
C ALA A 43 -1.71 19.07 -11.45
N TYR A 44 -0.49 18.56 -11.62
CA TYR A 44 0.55 18.62 -10.59
C TYR A 44 0.97 20.07 -10.24
N ALA A 45 1.13 20.94 -11.24
CA ALA A 45 1.46 22.34 -11.00
C ALA A 45 0.35 23.07 -10.23
N ILE A 46 -0.91 22.81 -10.56
CA ILE A 46 -2.08 23.36 -9.87
C ILE A 46 -2.18 22.81 -8.44
N SER A 47 -1.97 21.50 -8.25
CA SER A 47 -2.07 20.88 -6.92
C SER A 47 -0.94 21.31 -5.98
N THR A 48 0.25 21.62 -6.51
CA THR A 48 1.41 22.03 -5.69
C THR A 48 1.47 23.52 -5.42
N ARG A 49 1.02 24.38 -6.35
CA ARG A 49 1.01 25.84 -6.17
C ARG A 49 -0.33 26.38 -5.67
N GLY A 50 -1.35 25.53 -5.57
CA GLY A 50 -2.75 25.90 -5.33
C GLY A 50 -3.42 26.48 -6.58
N PHE A 51 -4.75 26.44 -6.63
CA PHE A 51 -5.53 27.14 -7.65
C PHE A 51 -5.26 28.67 -7.60
N PRO A 52 -5.64 29.42 -8.66
CA PRO A 52 -5.45 30.88 -8.72
C PRO A 52 -5.93 31.58 -7.44
N ILE A 53 -5.32 32.73 -7.12
CA ILE A 53 -5.49 33.49 -5.87
C ILE A 53 -6.96 33.60 -5.41
N TRP A 54 -7.91 33.70 -6.35
CA TRP A 54 -9.36 33.80 -6.09
C TRP A 54 -10.00 32.55 -5.44
N LEU A 55 -9.50 31.33 -5.71
CA LEU A 55 -9.99 30.09 -5.07
C LEU A 55 -9.38 29.87 -3.68
N ARG A 56 -8.26 30.51 -3.37
CA ARG A 56 -7.66 30.48 -2.01
C ARG A 56 -8.52 31.20 -0.97
N ALA A 57 -9.43 32.07 -1.40
CA ALA A 57 -10.38 32.76 -0.52
C ALA A 57 -11.43 31.81 0.10
N THR A 58 -11.59 30.59 -0.44
CA THR A 58 -12.51 29.55 0.07
C THR A 58 -11.82 28.18 0.09
N PRO A 59 -11.01 27.88 1.11
CA PRO A 59 -10.20 26.66 1.19
C PRO A 59 -11.00 25.35 1.01
N GLY A 60 -12.28 25.35 1.41
CA GLY A 60 -13.18 24.21 1.19
C GLY A 60 -13.51 23.95 -0.28
N LEU A 61 -13.69 24.99 -1.11
CA LEU A 61 -14.01 24.82 -2.53
C LEU A 61 -12.82 24.28 -3.34
N ASP A 62 -11.60 24.71 -3.02
CA ASP A 62 -10.39 24.17 -3.67
C ASP A 62 -10.22 22.68 -3.36
N TYR A 63 -10.12 22.34 -2.07
CA TYR A 63 -9.81 20.98 -1.64
C TYR A 63 -10.95 19.98 -1.92
N TYR A 64 -12.21 20.39 -1.77
CA TYR A 64 -13.36 19.48 -1.86
C TYR A 64 -14.07 19.44 -3.23
N LEU A 65 -13.78 20.39 -4.13
CA LEU A 65 -14.43 20.44 -5.44
C LEU A 65 -13.42 20.57 -6.58
N ALA A 66 -12.56 21.60 -6.54
CA ALA A 66 -11.64 21.88 -7.64
C ALA A 66 -10.62 20.76 -7.85
N GLN A 67 -10.01 20.26 -6.76
CA GLN A 67 -9.06 19.16 -6.81
C GLN A 67 -9.70 17.83 -7.29
N PRO A 68 -10.82 17.34 -6.72
CA PRO A 68 -11.49 16.15 -7.24
C PRO A 68 -11.88 16.27 -8.72
N LEU A 69 -12.38 17.42 -9.17
CA LEU A 69 -12.74 17.64 -10.57
C LEU A 69 -11.52 17.59 -11.50
N LEU A 70 -10.41 18.21 -11.09
CA LEU A 70 -9.14 18.17 -11.81
C LEU A 70 -8.66 16.72 -12.00
N TRP A 71 -8.64 15.93 -10.92
CA TRP A 71 -8.19 14.54 -10.99
C TRP A 71 -9.17 13.63 -11.74
N THR A 72 -10.48 13.88 -11.62
CA THR A 72 -11.51 13.20 -12.41
C THR A 72 -11.35 13.51 -13.90
N GLY A 73 -11.04 14.76 -14.25
CA GLY A 73 -10.74 15.17 -15.62
C GLY A 73 -9.56 14.40 -16.20
N LEU A 74 -8.46 14.26 -15.44
CA LEU A 74 -7.32 13.43 -15.82
C LEU A 74 -7.72 11.96 -16.02
N ALA A 75 -8.49 11.39 -15.08
CA ALA A 75 -8.97 10.01 -15.15
C ALA A 75 -9.80 9.77 -16.41
N VAL A 76 -10.77 10.64 -16.69
CA VAL A 76 -11.64 10.57 -17.88
C VAL A 76 -10.82 10.70 -19.15
N LEU A 77 -9.90 11.67 -19.23
CA LEU A 77 -9.03 11.87 -20.39
C LEU A 77 -8.14 10.66 -20.67
N ALA A 78 -7.47 10.14 -19.64
CA ALA A 78 -6.61 8.96 -19.76
C ALA A 78 -7.42 7.69 -20.11
N TYR A 79 -8.59 7.51 -19.50
CA TYR A 79 -9.51 6.42 -19.82
C TYR A 79 -10.03 6.50 -21.26
N HIS A 80 -10.32 7.71 -21.74
CA HIS A 80 -10.74 7.98 -23.10
C HIS A 80 -9.67 7.61 -24.13
N GLY A 81 -8.40 7.92 -23.83
CA GLY A 81 -7.25 7.43 -24.61
C GLY A 81 -7.13 5.91 -24.55
N TRP A 82 -7.23 5.33 -23.36
CA TRP A 82 -7.12 3.89 -23.13
C TRP A 82 -8.14 3.07 -23.91
N ARG A 83 -9.40 3.52 -23.98
CA ARG A 83 -10.45 2.83 -24.76
C ARG A 83 -10.17 2.79 -26.26
N ARG A 84 -9.35 3.69 -26.79
CA ARG A 84 -8.98 3.74 -28.22
C ARG A 84 -7.68 3.01 -28.55
N LEU A 85 -7.04 2.40 -27.56
CA LEU A 85 -5.84 1.61 -27.81
C LEU A 85 -6.19 0.35 -28.62
N PRO A 86 -5.44 0.04 -29.70
CA PRO A 86 -5.71 -1.15 -30.51
C PRO A 86 -5.60 -2.47 -29.74
N ARG A 87 -4.77 -2.50 -28.68
CA ARG A 87 -4.59 -3.64 -27.79
C ARG A 87 -4.37 -3.16 -26.37
N ARG A 88 -5.15 -3.70 -25.43
CA ARG A 88 -5.02 -3.47 -23.98
C ARG A 88 -4.69 -4.78 -23.25
N PRO A 89 -4.03 -4.74 -22.09
CA PRO A 89 -3.96 -5.89 -21.20
C PRO A 89 -5.36 -6.44 -20.90
N ALA A 90 -5.49 -7.75 -20.79
CA ALA A 90 -6.74 -8.36 -20.36
C ALA A 90 -6.98 -7.99 -18.89
N PHE A 91 -8.18 -7.51 -18.58
CA PHE A 91 -8.56 -7.21 -17.20
C PHE A 91 -8.90 -8.54 -16.49
N HIS A 92 -8.10 -8.91 -15.49
CA HIS A 92 -8.37 -10.08 -14.66
C HIS A 92 -8.46 -9.68 -13.18
N TRP A 93 -9.55 -10.06 -12.55
CA TRP A 93 -9.77 -9.84 -11.12
C TRP A 93 -8.68 -10.45 -10.24
N THR A 94 -8.08 -11.57 -10.66
CA THR A 94 -6.95 -12.20 -9.97
C THR A 94 -5.76 -11.24 -9.84
N ILE A 95 -5.45 -10.48 -10.89
CA ILE A 95 -4.32 -9.54 -10.92
C ILE A 95 -4.61 -8.34 -10.00
N VAL A 96 -5.85 -7.85 -9.99
CA VAL A 96 -6.28 -6.77 -9.09
C VAL A 96 -6.24 -7.23 -7.62
N ARG A 97 -6.74 -8.43 -7.33
CA ARG A 97 -6.69 -9.04 -5.99
C ARG A 97 -5.26 -9.27 -5.50
N ALA A 98 -4.37 -9.70 -6.38
CA ALA A 98 -2.94 -9.80 -6.06
C ALA A 98 -2.34 -8.43 -5.71
N GLY A 99 -2.71 -7.37 -6.43
CA GLY A 99 -2.30 -5.99 -6.12
C GLY A 99 -2.79 -5.53 -4.75
N LEU A 100 -4.07 -5.77 -4.42
CA LEU A 100 -4.64 -5.49 -3.11
C LEU A 100 -3.91 -6.26 -1.99
N PHE A 101 -3.72 -7.56 -2.17
CA PHE A 101 -3.05 -8.42 -1.19
C PHE A 101 -1.64 -7.94 -0.88
N VAL A 102 -0.88 -7.62 -1.91
CA VAL A 102 0.48 -7.11 -1.77
C VAL A 102 0.52 -5.72 -1.12
N GLY A 103 -0.53 -4.91 -1.33
CA GLY A 103 -0.72 -3.64 -0.62
C GLY A 103 -0.93 -3.84 0.87
N VAL A 104 -1.77 -4.81 1.23
CA VAL A 104 -2.01 -5.18 2.63
C VAL A 104 -0.72 -5.70 3.27
N PHE A 105 0.01 -6.59 2.59
CA PHE A 105 1.33 -7.06 3.05
C PHE A 105 2.28 -5.90 3.36
N HIS A 106 2.38 -4.91 2.46
CA HIS A 106 3.25 -3.74 2.69
C HIS A 106 2.79 -2.93 3.91
N VAL A 107 1.48 -2.68 4.06
CA VAL A 107 0.94 -2.03 5.26
C VAL A 107 1.27 -2.83 6.53
N SER A 108 1.14 -4.16 6.50
CA SER A 108 1.51 -5.01 7.64
C SER A 108 2.98 -4.85 8.03
N VAL A 109 3.90 -4.78 7.06
CA VAL A 109 5.32 -4.52 7.33
C VAL A 109 5.52 -3.15 7.97
N LEU A 110 4.81 -2.11 7.50
CA LEU A 110 4.87 -0.77 8.09
C LEU A 110 4.36 -0.77 9.55
N ILE A 111 3.25 -1.46 9.83
CA ILE A 111 2.70 -1.61 11.19
C ILE A 111 3.71 -2.33 12.09
N ILE A 112 4.27 -3.46 11.65
CA ILE A 112 5.29 -4.20 12.39
C ILE A 112 6.49 -3.30 12.70
N ALA A 113 6.95 -2.52 11.72
CA ALA A 113 8.03 -1.56 11.94
C ALA A 113 7.66 -0.47 12.95
N GLY A 114 6.43 0.04 12.91
CA GLY A 114 5.91 0.98 13.91
C GLY A 114 5.84 0.40 15.32
N VAL A 115 5.59 -0.90 15.47
CA VAL A 115 5.68 -1.58 16.77
C VAL A 115 7.12 -1.56 17.31
N LEU A 116 8.12 -1.63 16.42
CA LEU A 116 9.54 -1.59 16.80
C LEU A 116 10.04 -0.17 17.07
N SER A 117 9.56 0.83 16.31
CA SER A 117 10.09 2.20 16.34
C SER A 117 9.20 3.21 17.08
N GLY A 118 7.95 2.85 17.37
CA GLY A 118 6.92 3.73 17.92
C GLY A 118 5.92 4.24 16.86
N PHE A 119 4.81 4.79 17.36
CA PHE A 119 3.75 5.37 16.53
C PHE A 119 3.59 6.87 16.83
N GLY A 120 3.46 7.66 15.77
CA GLY A 120 3.09 9.07 15.81
C GLY A 120 1.63 9.30 15.44
N ARG A 121 1.13 10.50 15.71
CA ARG A 121 -0.23 10.91 15.27
C ARG A 121 -0.22 11.24 13.78
N SER A 122 -1.25 10.77 13.07
CA SER A 122 -1.43 11.10 11.67
C SER A 122 -1.74 12.60 11.49
N PRO A 123 -1.05 13.30 10.55
CA PRO A 123 -1.35 14.69 10.22
C PRO A 123 -2.80 14.91 9.76
N SER A 124 -3.43 13.86 9.22
CA SER A 124 -4.78 13.89 8.64
C SER A 124 -5.87 13.37 9.58
N GLY A 125 -5.51 12.96 10.81
CA GLY A 125 -6.35 12.17 11.73
C GLY A 125 -7.56 12.87 12.37
N LYS A 126 -8.08 13.97 11.80
CA LYS A 126 -9.34 14.57 12.26
C LYS A 126 -10.52 13.91 11.54
N LEU A 127 -11.33 13.16 12.29
CA LEU A 127 -12.51 12.40 11.85
C LEU A 127 -13.53 13.16 10.98
N VAL A 128 -13.47 14.49 10.99
CA VAL A 128 -14.50 15.38 10.42
C VAL A 128 -14.58 15.35 8.88
N ASN A 129 -13.52 14.92 8.17
CA ASN A 129 -13.44 15.08 6.70
C ASN A 129 -13.34 13.78 5.89
N TYR A 130 -13.62 12.61 6.47
CA TYR A 130 -13.39 11.33 5.80
C TYR A 130 -14.10 11.15 4.44
N PRO A 131 -15.41 11.45 4.28
CA PRO A 131 -16.08 11.30 2.99
C PRO A 131 -15.44 12.13 1.88
N LEU A 132 -14.98 13.34 2.23
CA LEU A 132 -14.38 14.27 1.30
C LEU A 132 -12.92 13.88 0.96
N ASN A 133 -12.17 13.40 1.95
CA ASN A 133 -10.84 12.82 1.73
C ASN A 133 -10.90 11.59 0.81
N VAL A 134 -11.92 10.74 0.96
CA VAL A 134 -12.15 9.59 0.06
C VAL A 134 -12.35 10.07 -1.38
N LEU A 135 -13.14 11.13 -1.59
CA LEU A 135 -13.37 11.68 -2.92
C LEU A 135 -12.08 12.23 -3.54
N TYR A 136 -11.35 13.07 -2.81
CA TYR A 136 -10.09 13.64 -3.28
C TYR A 136 -9.04 12.55 -3.57
N LEU A 137 -8.77 11.67 -2.60
CA LEU A 137 -7.75 10.63 -2.73
C LEU A 137 -8.11 9.59 -3.79
N GLY A 138 -9.39 9.20 -3.86
CA GLY A 138 -9.89 8.25 -4.85
C GLY A 138 -9.75 8.79 -6.27
N THR A 139 -10.19 10.02 -6.52
CA THR A 139 -10.07 10.64 -7.85
C THR A 139 -8.62 10.89 -8.23
N MET A 140 -7.78 11.39 -7.31
CA MET A 140 -6.34 11.55 -7.53
C MET A 140 -5.66 10.24 -7.91
N LEU A 141 -5.89 9.19 -7.11
CA LEU A 141 -5.29 7.88 -7.32
C LEU A 141 -5.70 7.28 -8.67
N VAL A 142 -6.99 7.29 -8.98
CA VAL A 142 -7.51 6.77 -10.24
C VAL A 142 -6.96 7.58 -11.41
N GLY A 143 -6.94 8.92 -11.31
CA GLY A 143 -6.40 9.80 -12.34
C GLY A 143 -4.93 9.51 -12.66
N LEU A 144 -4.09 9.45 -11.64
CA LEU A 144 -2.65 9.19 -11.80
C LEU A 144 -2.38 7.79 -12.34
N GLU A 145 -3.01 6.75 -11.79
CA GLU A 145 -2.73 5.38 -12.21
C GLU A 145 -3.33 5.03 -13.58
N MET A 146 -4.47 5.63 -13.93
CA MET A 146 -5.04 5.53 -15.28
C MET A 146 -4.12 6.21 -16.31
N ALA A 147 -3.62 7.41 -16.00
CA ALA A 147 -2.65 8.11 -16.84
C ALA A 147 -1.34 7.32 -16.97
N ARG A 148 -0.84 6.72 -15.88
CA ARG A 148 0.36 5.87 -15.87
C ARG A 148 0.22 4.70 -16.81
N ALA A 149 -0.86 3.94 -16.68
CA ALA A 149 -1.13 2.79 -17.53
C ALA A 149 -1.25 3.19 -19.01
N TYR A 150 -1.95 4.28 -19.31
CA TYR A 150 -2.11 4.78 -20.67
C TYR A 150 -0.77 5.22 -21.29
N LEU A 151 0.00 6.08 -20.63
CA LEU A 151 1.27 6.59 -21.13
C LEU A 151 2.27 5.46 -21.35
N PHE A 152 2.40 4.54 -20.38
CA PHE A 152 3.25 3.36 -20.55
C PHE A 152 2.84 2.56 -21.77
N ARG A 153 1.54 2.29 -21.96
CA ARG A 153 1.07 1.46 -23.08
C ARG A 153 1.29 2.11 -24.44
N VAL A 154 1.27 3.44 -24.52
CA VAL A 154 1.55 4.16 -25.76
C VAL A 154 3.05 4.20 -26.06
N TRP A 155 3.90 4.42 -25.05
CA TRP A 155 5.35 4.59 -25.24
C TRP A 155 6.14 3.28 -25.24
N ALA A 156 5.62 2.24 -24.60
CA ALA A 156 6.08 0.85 -24.68
C ALA A 156 5.14 0.06 -25.62
N PRO A 157 5.23 0.24 -26.95
CA PRO A 157 4.31 -0.41 -27.87
C PRO A 157 4.41 -1.94 -27.71
N PHE A 158 3.27 -2.55 -27.38
CA PHE A 158 3.18 -3.99 -27.14
C PHE A 158 3.57 -4.79 -28.38
N VAL A 159 4.77 -5.38 -28.37
CA VAL A 159 5.20 -6.29 -29.41
C VAL A 159 4.86 -7.71 -29.02
N GLU A 160 4.13 -8.40 -29.90
CA GLU A 160 3.84 -9.81 -29.74
C GLU A 160 5.15 -10.61 -29.66
N ARG A 161 5.33 -11.44 -28.64
CA ARG A 161 6.55 -12.24 -28.45
C ARG A 161 6.86 -13.09 -29.69
N THR A 162 5.84 -13.50 -30.44
CA THR A 162 5.93 -14.17 -31.76
C THR A 162 6.54 -13.30 -32.87
N ARG A 163 6.31 -11.98 -32.87
CA ARG A 163 6.96 -11.03 -33.79
C ARG A 163 8.41 -10.75 -33.41
N LEU A 164 8.72 -10.70 -32.12
CA LEU A 164 10.09 -10.63 -31.61
C LEU A 164 10.89 -11.87 -32.05
N MET A 165 10.29 -13.06 -31.95
CA MET A 165 10.93 -14.30 -32.38
C MET A 165 11.24 -14.31 -33.90
N ARG A 166 10.33 -13.78 -34.73
CA ARG A 166 10.52 -13.66 -36.18
C ARG A 166 11.43 -12.50 -36.62
N GLY A 167 11.64 -11.51 -35.77
CA GLY A 167 12.54 -10.40 -36.03
C GLY A 167 14.00 -10.75 -35.76
N GLY A 168 14.92 -10.25 -36.60
CA GLY A 168 16.37 -10.39 -36.36
C GLY A 168 16.82 -9.71 -35.06
N VAL A 169 18.02 -10.05 -34.59
CA VAL A 169 18.61 -9.58 -33.31
C VAL A 169 18.48 -8.06 -33.10
N ARG A 170 18.77 -7.26 -34.13
CA ARG A 170 18.65 -5.79 -34.09
C ARG A 170 17.23 -5.29 -33.77
N SER A 171 16.20 -5.98 -34.26
CA SER A 171 14.81 -5.60 -34.01
C SER A 171 14.40 -5.88 -32.57
N ARG A 172 14.88 -6.99 -31.98
CA ARG A 172 14.64 -7.34 -30.57
C ARG A 172 15.28 -6.33 -29.64
N PHE A 173 16.54 -5.96 -29.91
CA PHE A 173 17.25 -4.93 -29.13
C PHE A 173 16.53 -3.58 -29.14
N ARG A 174 16.10 -3.12 -30.33
CA ARG A 174 15.38 -1.84 -30.44
C ARG A 174 14.05 -1.82 -29.69
N ILE A 175 13.31 -2.93 -29.70
CA ILE A 175 12.04 -3.04 -28.97
C ILE A 175 12.29 -3.04 -27.46
N GLN A 176 13.26 -3.82 -26.98
CA GLN A 176 13.62 -3.83 -25.57
C GLN A 176 14.08 -2.44 -25.09
N ALA A 177 14.86 -1.73 -25.90
CA ALA A 177 15.29 -0.36 -25.60
C ALA A 177 14.10 0.61 -25.49
N LEU A 178 13.09 0.49 -26.36
CA LEU A 178 11.87 1.30 -26.28
C LEU A 178 11.04 0.98 -25.04
N GLU A 179 10.87 -0.31 -24.70
CA GLU A 179 10.14 -0.72 -23.49
C GLU A 179 10.85 -0.25 -22.22
N ASN A 180 12.17 -0.41 -22.15
CA ASN A 180 12.99 0.06 -21.03
C ASN A 180 12.95 1.59 -20.94
N GLY A 181 13.08 2.30 -22.06
CA GLY A 181 12.98 3.75 -22.12
C GLY A 181 11.64 4.24 -21.59
N ALA A 182 10.53 3.68 -22.11
CA ALA A 182 9.18 4.02 -21.64
C ALA A 182 8.97 3.71 -20.16
N PHE A 183 9.48 2.57 -19.66
CA PHE A 183 9.41 2.22 -18.24
C PHE A 183 10.10 3.28 -17.37
N VAL A 184 11.33 3.66 -17.71
CA VAL A 184 12.09 4.68 -16.99
C VAL A 184 11.37 6.03 -17.05
N THR A 185 10.98 6.48 -18.25
CA THR A 185 10.34 7.79 -18.43
C THR A 185 9.03 7.89 -17.64
N VAL A 186 8.14 6.89 -17.74
CA VAL A 186 6.88 6.89 -16.98
C VAL A 186 7.14 6.84 -15.48
N THR A 187 8.09 6.02 -15.04
CA THR A 187 8.45 5.94 -13.61
C THR A 187 8.89 7.29 -13.06
N VAL A 188 9.77 8.01 -13.77
CA VAL A 188 10.25 9.34 -13.38
C VAL A 188 9.13 10.36 -13.36
N ILE A 189 8.28 10.41 -14.39
CA ILE A 189 7.15 11.37 -14.45
C ILE A 189 6.25 11.23 -13.23
N PHE A 190 5.84 10.00 -12.91
CA PHE A 190 4.92 9.77 -11.80
C PHE A 190 5.60 9.76 -10.44
N PHE A 191 6.91 9.54 -10.38
CA PHE A 191 7.71 9.79 -9.18
C PHE A 191 7.68 11.29 -8.86
N VAL A 192 7.99 12.15 -9.84
CA VAL A 192 7.94 13.61 -9.67
C VAL A 192 6.52 14.07 -9.32
N ALA A 193 5.51 13.58 -10.02
CA ALA A 193 4.11 13.95 -9.76
C ALA A 193 3.60 13.53 -8.37
N ALA A 194 4.22 12.54 -7.73
CA ALA A 194 3.87 12.06 -6.39
C ALA A 194 4.75 12.66 -5.28
N THR A 195 5.84 13.37 -5.63
CA THR A 195 6.82 13.85 -4.66
C THR A 195 6.56 15.32 -4.33
N PRO A 196 6.31 15.68 -3.07
CA PRO A 196 6.09 17.08 -2.68
C PRO A 196 7.42 17.85 -2.64
N ILE A 197 7.81 18.45 -3.77
CA ILE A 197 9.10 19.17 -3.92
C ILE A 197 9.26 20.32 -2.90
N GLY A 198 8.14 20.89 -2.41
CA GLY A 198 8.17 21.91 -1.36
C GLY A 198 8.83 21.46 -0.05
N GLN A 199 8.97 20.16 0.21
CA GLN A 199 9.70 19.67 1.39
C GLN A 199 11.22 19.93 1.32
N PHE A 200 11.74 20.22 0.13
CA PHE A 200 13.16 20.53 -0.08
C PHE A 200 13.44 22.03 -0.10
N THR A 201 12.40 22.87 -0.18
CA THR A 201 12.58 24.33 -0.21
C THR A 201 12.92 24.83 1.18
N GLY A 202 14.06 25.53 1.32
CA GLY A 202 14.51 26.09 2.59
C GLY A 202 15.45 25.20 3.41
N LEU A 203 15.77 23.99 2.93
CA LEU A 203 16.81 23.15 3.56
C LEU A 203 18.21 23.64 3.13
N THR A 204 18.94 24.25 4.06
CA THR A 204 20.33 24.70 3.84
C THR A 204 21.37 23.76 4.42
N ASP A 205 20.99 22.91 5.38
CA ASP A 205 21.87 21.92 6.02
C ASP A 205 22.06 20.67 5.12
N PRO A 206 23.31 20.35 4.72
CA PRO A 206 23.60 19.16 3.90
C PRO A 206 23.14 17.85 4.54
N ALA A 207 23.23 17.71 5.86
CA ALA A 207 22.87 16.48 6.54
C ALA A 207 21.35 16.23 6.48
N ARG A 208 20.54 17.24 6.81
CA ARG A 208 19.08 17.17 6.68
C ARG A 208 18.62 17.00 5.24
N LEU A 209 19.30 17.62 4.28
CA LEU A 209 19.00 17.44 2.86
C LEU A 209 19.22 15.99 2.44
N PHE A 210 20.34 15.38 2.86
CA PHE A 210 20.60 13.96 2.60
C PHE A 210 19.58 13.05 3.27
N GLN A 211 19.29 13.24 4.56
CA GLN A 211 18.34 12.41 5.30
C GLN A 211 16.92 12.47 4.70
N THR A 212 16.46 13.68 4.36
CA THR A 212 15.15 13.90 3.72
C THR A 212 15.13 13.29 2.32
N GLY A 213 16.20 13.49 1.54
CA GLY A 213 16.35 12.91 0.21
C GLY A 213 16.32 11.39 0.23
N ALA A 214 17.14 10.77 1.08
CA ALA A 214 17.22 9.32 1.20
C ALA A 214 15.92 8.70 1.74
N GLY A 215 15.34 9.27 2.80
CA GLY A 215 14.13 8.76 3.43
C GLY A 215 12.85 8.95 2.59
N LEU A 216 12.79 9.99 1.75
CA LEU A 216 11.59 10.31 0.96
C LEU A 216 11.71 9.89 -0.51
N LEU A 217 12.79 10.30 -1.19
CA LEU A 217 12.90 10.19 -2.65
C LEU A 217 13.16 8.76 -3.09
N ALA A 218 14.06 8.04 -2.41
CA ALA A 218 14.41 6.68 -2.80
C ALA A 218 13.20 5.73 -2.66
N PRO A 219 12.48 5.67 -1.52
CA PRO A 219 11.24 4.90 -1.42
C PRO A 219 10.18 5.30 -2.45
N ALA A 220 9.96 6.60 -2.68
CA ALA A 220 8.97 7.07 -3.64
C ALA A 220 9.33 6.66 -5.09
N LEU A 221 10.61 6.69 -5.45
CA LEU A 221 11.09 6.24 -6.75
C LEU A 221 10.86 4.75 -6.95
N VAL A 222 11.22 3.93 -5.96
CA VAL A 222 11.01 2.47 -6.00
C VAL A 222 9.52 2.15 -6.08
N LEU A 223 8.69 2.81 -5.28
CA LEU A 223 7.24 2.64 -5.30
C LEU A 223 6.63 3.02 -6.66
N SER A 224 7.10 4.12 -7.27
CA SER A 224 6.70 4.51 -8.63
C SER A 224 7.11 3.46 -9.66
N GLY A 225 8.31 2.90 -9.55
CA GLY A 225 8.79 1.83 -10.43
C GLY A 225 7.92 0.57 -10.35
N VAL A 226 7.58 0.14 -9.13
CA VAL A 226 6.69 -1.01 -8.91
C VAL A 226 5.28 -0.73 -9.42
N ALA A 227 4.74 0.47 -9.22
CA ALA A 227 3.43 0.86 -9.77
C ALA A 227 3.43 0.86 -11.30
N THR A 228 4.49 1.38 -11.95
CA THR A 228 4.66 1.32 -13.41
C THR A 228 4.78 -0.12 -13.90
N TRP A 229 5.46 -0.98 -13.16
CA TRP A 229 5.56 -2.40 -13.48
C TRP A 229 4.20 -3.12 -13.36
N MET A 230 3.43 -2.86 -12.31
CA MET A 230 2.08 -3.41 -12.17
C MET A 230 1.16 -2.92 -13.29
N ALA A 231 1.26 -1.62 -13.62
CA ALA A 231 0.49 -1.01 -14.70
C ALA A 231 0.84 -1.58 -16.08
N SER A 232 2.11 -1.92 -16.32
CA SER A 232 2.56 -2.52 -17.58
C SER A 232 2.00 -3.94 -17.78
N VAL A 233 1.84 -4.67 -16.68
CA VAL A 233 1.42 -6.07 -16.67
C VAL A 233 -0.11 -6.20 -16.72
N GLY A 234 -0.83 -5.49 -15.85
CA GLY A 234 -2.28 -5.67 -15.66
C GLY A 234 -3.13 -4.44 -15.96
N GLY A 235 -2.55 -3.38 -16.52
CA GLY A 235 -3.22 -2.10 -16.67
C GLY A 235 -3.40 -1.38 -15.31
N PRO A 236 -4.30 -0.39 -15.22
CA PRO A 236 -4.39 0.47 -14.03
C PRO A 236 -4.90 -0.24 -12.77
N GLY A 237 -5.63 -1.35 -12.92
CA GLY A 237 -6.28 -2.06 -11.81
C GLY A 237 -5.33 -2.49 -10.67
N PRO A 238 -4.29 -3.30 -10.92
CA PRO A 238 -3.35 -3.73 -9.87
C PRO A 238 -2.59 -2.57 -9.22
N SER A 239 -2.20 -1.54 -9.98
CA SER A 239 -1.47 -0.41 -9.42
C SER A 239 -2.38 0.48 -8.56
N ILE A 240 -3.65 0.68 -8.95
CA ILE A 240 -4.68 1.31 -8.11
C ILE A 240 -4.90 0.52 -6.83
N ALA A 241 -5.05 -0.80 -6.91
CA ALA A 241 -5.29 -1.63 -5.72
C ALA A 241 -4.10 -1.58 -4.74
N TYR A 242 -2.88 -1.73 -5.25
CA TYR A 242 -1.66 -1.68 -4.44
C TYR A 242 -1.46 -0.30 -3.80
N ARG A 243 -1.41 0.78 -4.61
CA ARG A 243 -1.19 2.14 -4.10
C ARG A 243 -2.37 2.65 -3.27
N GLY A 244 -3.59 2.26 -3.62
CA GLY A 244 -4.80 2.64 -2.87
C GLY A 244 -4.77 2.10 -1.46
N THR A 245 -4.24 0.90 -1.24
CA THR A 245 -4.07 0.35 0.11
C THR A 245 -3.09 1.20 0.94
N LEU A 246 -1.96 1.62 0.33
CA LEU A 246 -0.97 2.46 1.00
C LEU A 246 -1.50 3.86 1.31
N VAL A 247 -2.19 4.47 0.34
CA VAL A 247 -2.79 5.80 0.50
C VAL A 247 -3.89 5.75 1.57
N ALA A 248 -4.72 4.69 1.55
CA ALA A 248 -5.75 4.51 2.55
C ALA A 248 -5.16 4.39 3.95
N PHE A 249 -4.12 3.57 4.12
CA PHE A 249 -3.41 3.48 5.41
C PHE A 249 -2.84 4.83 5.85
N ALA A 250 -2.15 5.55 4.96
CA ALA A 250 -1.51 6.82 5.28
C ALA A 250 -2.50 7.93 5.67
N TRP A 251 -3.70 7.95 5.07
CA TRP A 251 -4.67 9.03 5.27
C TRP A 251 -5.80 8.70 6.25
N PHE A 252 -6.19 7.43 6.35
CA PHE A 252 -7.31 7.02 7.20
C PHE A 252 -6.86 6.47 8.55
N SER A 253 -5.61 6.03 8.69
CA SER A 253 -5.09 5.58 9.99
C SER A 253 -4.86 6.79 10.92
N PRO A 254 -5.40 6.78 12.16
CA PRO A 254 -5.17 7.84 13.14
C PRO A 254 -3.73 7.83 13.68
N ILE A 255 -3.09 6.67 13.66
CA ILE A 255 -1.70 6.45 14.09
C ILE A 255 -0.88 5.95 12.90
N LEU A 256 0.32 6.49 12.75
CA LEU A 256 1.27 6.08 11.70
C LEU A 256 2.60 5.69 12.34
N PRO A 257 3.33 4.70 11.78
CA PRO A 257 4.68 4.37 12.23
C PRO A 257 5.59 5.60 12.21
N ASP A 258 6.23 5.90 13.35
CA ASP A 258 7.24 6.95 13.43
C ASP A 258 8.61 6.35 13.12
N LEU A 259 8.92 6.31 11.82
CA LEU A 259 10.11 5.66 11.30
C LEU A 259 11.22 6.68 11.08
N THR A 260 12.42 6.40 11.58
CA THR A 260 13.62 7.18 11.24
C THR A 260 13.89 7.09 9.73
N TRP A 261 14.64 8.05 9.19
CA TRP A 261 14.96 8.09 7.76
C TRP A 261 15.62 6.79 7.25
N VAL A 262 16.37 6.10 8.12
CA VAL A 262 16.99 4.79 7.82
C VAL A 262 15.92 3.72 7.64
N TRP A 263 14.97 3.63 8.57
CA TRP A 263 13.86 2.66 8.46
C TRP A 263 12.97 2.96 7.26
N LEU A 264 12.68 4.24 6.99
CA LEU A 264 11.94 4.66 5.80
C LEU A 264 12.65 4.24 4.51
N LEU A 265 13.97 4.43 4.43
CA LEU A 265 14.76 4.00 3.29
C LEU A 265 14.73 2.47 3.13
N LEU A 266 15.03 1.72 4.19
CA LEU A 266 15.12 0.25 4.13
C LEU A 266 13.77 -0.38 3.82
N ILE A 267 12.73 -0.08 4.61
CA ILE A 267 11.40 -0.64 4.43
C ILE A 267 10.79 -0.15 3.13
N GLY A 268 10.91 1.15 2.85
CA GLY A 268 10.35 1.78 1.67
C GLY A 268 11.03 1.37 0.35
N ALA A 269 12.28 0.91 0.37
CA ALA A 269 12.95 0.35 -0.80
C ALA A 269 12.75 -1.18 -0.92
N ILE A 270 12.88 -1.93 0.17
CA ILE A 270 12.86 -3.40 0.13
C ILE A 270 11.43 -3.92 -0.02
N THR A 271 10.48 -3.38 0.73
CA THR A 271 9.11 -3.92 0.79
C THR A 271 8.40 -3.87 -0.56
N PRO A 272 8.46 -2.77 -1.35
CA PRO A 272 7.89 -2.77 -2.69
C PRO A 272 8.50 -3.80 -3.64
N ILE A 273 9.79 -4.13 -3.48
CA ILE A 273 10.47 -5.14 -4.30
C ILE A 273 9.96 -6.54 -3.94
N VAL A 274 9.87 -6.86 -2.64
CA VAL A 274 9.29 -8.12 -2.15
C VAL A 274 7.81 -8.23 -2.54
N ALA A 275 7.07 -7.13 -2.41
CA ALA A 275 5.71 -6.99 -2.91
C ALA A 275 5.60 -7.35 -4.41
N MET A 276 6.54 -6.87 -5.23
CA MET A 276 6.56 -7.19 -6.65
C MET A 276 6.81 -8.68 -6.91
N THR A 277 7.74 -9.32 -6.18
CA THR A 277 8.00 -10.76 -6.36
C THR A 277 6.81 -11.61 -5.93
N LEU A 278 6.17 -11.25 -4.82
CA LEU A 278 4.95 -11.88 -4.31
C LEU A 278 3.77 -11.71 -5.28
N PHE A 279 3.58 -10.51 -5.84
CA PHE A 279 2.58 -10.26 -6.87
C PHE A 279 2.78 -11.19 -8.07
N ARG A 280 4.02 -11.36 -8.55
CA ARG A 280 4.31 -12.26 -9.68
C ARG A 280 3.94 -13.71 -9.38
N ALA A 281 4.19 -14.16 -8.15
CA ALA A 281 3.81 -15.50 -7.73
C ALA A 281 2.28 -15.67 -7.70
N LEU A 282 1.56 -14.71 -7.12
CA LEU A 282 0.10 -14.76 -6.97
C LEU A 282 -0.66 -14.59 -8.29
N ALA A 283 -0.13 -13.77 -9.19
CA ALA A 283 -0.73 -13.52 -10.49
C ALA A 283 -0.25 -14.51 -11.57
N ALA A 284 0.67 -15.43 -11.26
CA ALA A 284 1.40 -16.25 -12.24
C ALA A 284 0.47 -16.91 -13.28
N ASP A 285 -0.63 -17.51 -12.84
CA ASP A 285 -1.57 -18.18 -13.74
C ASP A 285 -2.32 -17.20 -14.64
N ALA A 286 -2.81 -16.09 -14.08
CA ALA A 286 -3.45 -15.02 -14.85
C ALA A 286 -2.48 -14.34 -15.84
N LEU A 287 -1.18 -14.32 -15.53
CA LEU A 287 -0.13 -13.82 -16.44
C LEU A 287 0.24 -14.82 -17.53
N LYS A 288 -0.01 -16.12 -17.33
CA LYS A 288 0.20 -17.21 -18.31
C LYS A 288 -0.97 -17.41 -19.28
N GLU A 289 -2.14 -16.86 -18.99
CA GLU A 289 -3.35 -17.02 -19.82
C GLU A 289 -3.26 -16.57 -21.30
N PRO A 290 -2.28 -15.79 -21.80
CA PRO A 290 -2.10 -15.64 -23.25
C PRO A 290 -1.78 -16.94 -24.00
N GLN A 291 -1.41 -18.03 -23.30
CA GLN A 291 -0.99 -19.31 -23.90
C GLN A 291 -2.07 -20.39 -23.89
N ARG A 292 -3.09 -20.30 -23.01
CA ARG A 292 -4.07 -21.39 -22.80
C ARG A 292 -5.11 -21.55 -23.91
N HIS A 293 -5.19 -20.65 -24.87
CA HIS A 293 -6.06 -20.85 -26.04
C HIS A 293 -5.58 -21.95 -27.01
N PHE A 294 -4.45 -22.61 -26.75
CA PHE A 294 -3.94 -23.71 -27.58
C PHE A 294 -4.00 -25.11 -26.96
N GLU A 295 -4.23 -25.28 -25.66
CA GLU A 295 -4.25 -26.62 -25.04
C GLU A 295 -5.46 -26.81 -24.12
N GLN A 296 -6.18 -27.89 -24.40
CA GLN A 296 -7.51 -28.25 -23.95
C GLN A 296 -7.66 -28.25 -22.42
N ALA A 297 -8.80 -27.73 -21.95
CA ALA A 297 -9.15 -27.60 -20.54
C ALA A 297 -9.49 -28.97 -19.91
N ARG A 298 -8.88 -29.28 -18.76
CA ARG A 298 -9.48 -30.16 -17.74
C ARG A 298 -10.06 -29.30 -16.61
N PRO A 299 -11.19 -29.69 -15.99
CA PRO A 299 -11.78 -28.91 -14.90
C PRO A 299 -10.96 -29.14 -13.62
N VAL A 300 -10.43 -28.07 -13.03
CA VAL A 300 -9.79 -28.15 -11.71
C VAL A 300 -10.87 -27.96 -10.64
N GLN A 301 -11.07 -29.00 -9.84
CA GLN A 301 -11.93 -29.00 -8.65
C GLN A 301 -11.45 -27.93 -7.67
N LYS A 302 -12.39 -27.08 -7.23
CA LYS A 302 -12.14 -25.86 -6.47
C LYS A 302 -11.96 -26.19 -4.98
N ALA A 303 -10.75 -26.53 -4.57
CA ALA A 303 -10.36 -26.44 -3.16
C ALA A 303 -10.36 -24.97 -2.74
N TRP A 304 -10.89 -24.65 -1.55
CA TRP A 304 -10.86 -23.27 -1.05
C TRP A 304 -9.41 -22.80 -0.97
N PRO A 305 -9.04 -21.77 -1.73
CA PRO A 305 -7.64 -21.43 -1.90
C PRO A 305 -7.13 -20.73 -0.62
N GLY A 306 -6.04 -21.24 -0.06
CA GLY A 306 -5.48 -20.83 1.24
C GLY A 306 -5.20 -19.33 1.43
N TRP A 307 -5.30 -18.52 0.39
CA TRP A 307 -5.27 -17.06 0.50
C TRP A 307 -6.47 -16.48 1.29
N VAL A 308 -7.60 -17.18 1.40
CA VAL A 308 -8.71 -16.73 2.27
C VAL A 308 -8.28 -16.72 3.74
N ALA A 309 -7.54 -17.74 4.18
CA ALA A 309 -6.98 -17.79 5.53
C ALA A 309 -5.92 -16.70 5.74
N THR A 310 -5.10 -16.41 4.72
CA THR A 310 -4.12 -15.32 4.79
C THR A 310 -4.77 -13.94 4.82
N VAL A 311 -5.86 -13.73 4.08
CA VAL A 311 -6.64 -12.47 4.11
C VAL A 311 -7.33 -12.31 5.46
N ALA A 312 -7.91 -13.37 6.02
CA ALA A 312 -8.47 -13.35 7.36
C ALA A 312 -7.38 -13.04 8.40
N ALA A 313 -6.20 -13.67 8.31
CA ALA A 313 -5.08 -13.41 9.22
C ALA A 313 -4.56 -11.96 9.12
N ALA A 314 -4.48 -11.38 7.92
CA ALA A 314 -4.04 -10.00 7.73
C ALA A 314 -5.08 -8.98 8.23
N VAL A 315 -6.38 -9.23 8.00
CA VAL A 315 -7.47 -8.39 8.53
C VAL A 315 -7.53 -8.47 10.05
N VAL A 316 -7.40 -9.68 10.61
CA VAL A 316 -7.33 -9.91 12.06
C VAL A 316 -6.10 -9.21 12.64
N ALA A 317 -4.93 -9.33 12.02
CA ALA A 317 -3.73 -8.62 12.47
C ALA A 317 -3.95 -7.10 12.47
N VAL A 318 -4.40 -6.51 11.36
CA VAL A 318 -4.68 -5.07 11.29
C VAL A 318 -5.66 -4.64 12.39
N ALA A 319 -6.74 -5.39 12.59
CA ALA A 319 -7.75 -5.08 13.59
C ALA A 319 -7.30 -5.30 15.05
N LEU A 320 -6.41 -6.26 15.31
CA LEU A 320 -5.75 -6.47 16.62
C LEU A 320 -4.78 -5.33 16.94
N PHE A 321 -4.06 -4.81 15.96
CA PHE A 321 -3.09 -3.72 16.16
C PHE A 321 -3.74 -2.32 16.20
N THR A 322 -4.96 -2.15 15.70
CA THR A 322 -5.70 -0.88 15.75
C THR A 322 -6.67 -0.75 16.93
N GLY A 323 -6.77 -1.77 17.79
CA GLY A 323 -7.70 -1.76 18.94
C GLY A 323 -9.17 -1.94 18.56
N MET A 324 -9.47 -2.26 17.29
CA MET A 324 -10.85 -2.30 16.76
C MET A 324 -11.73 -3.36 17.43
N PHE A 325 -11.13 -4.34 18.10
CA PHE A 325 -11.82 -5.39 18.84
C PHE A 325 -11.72 -5.24 20.38
N GLY A 326 -11.31 -4.08 20.88
CA GLY A 326 -11.10 -3.86 22.31
C GLY A 326 -9.94 -4.69 22.87
N VAL A 327 -8.96 -5.03 22.02
CA VAL A 327 -7.72 -5.68 22.41
C VAL A 327 -6.54 -4.96 21.74
N ARG A 328 -5.45 -4.76 22.48
CA ARG A 328 -4.21 -4.17 21.97
C ARG A 328 -2.97 -4.91 22.45
N PRO A 329 -1.92 -5.03 21.62
CA PRO A 329 -0.63 -5.53 22.07
C PRO A 329 0.17 -4.46 22.81
N LEU A 330 0.83 -4.83 23.91
CA LEU A 330 1.77 -4.02 24.68
C LEU A 330 3.09 -4.81 24.88
N ILE A 331 4.23 -4.13 24.81
CA ILE A 331 5.54 -4.74 25.08
C ILE A 331 5.88 -4.55 26.56
N VAL A 332 6.20 -5.64 27.25
CA VAL A 332 6.63 -5.63 28.65
C VAL A 332 8.03 -5.02 28.74
N ALA A 333 8.12 -3.81 29.30
CA ALA A 333 9.38 -3.07 29.41
C ALA A 333 10.11 -3.28 30.75
N GLY A 334 9.36 -3.50 31.83
CA GLY A 334 9.89 -3.68 33.19
C GLY A 334 10.23 -5.12 33.56
N THR A 335 10.67 -5.31 34.80
CA THR A 335 11.01 -6.61 35.40
C THR A 335 10.17 -6.96 36.63
N SER A 336 9.15 -6.14 36.94
CA SER A 336 8.31 -6.30 38.14
C SER A 336 7.42 -7.54 38.08
N MET A 337 7.17 -8.08 36.88
CA MET A 337 6.33 -9.26 36.66
C MET A 337 7.14 -10.53 36.36
N ASP A 338 8.47 -10.53 36.53
CA ASP A 338 9.31 -11.73 36.38
C ASP A 338 8.98 -12.74 37.49
N PRO A 339 8.73 -14.04 37.21
CA PRO A 339 8.91 -14.75 35.93
C PRO A 339 7.66 -14.87 35.05
N ALA A 340 6.50 -14.38 35.51
CA ALA A 340 5.25 -14.53 34.77
C ALA A 340 5.23 -13.75 33.43
N LEU A 341 5.80 -12.56 33.42
CA LEU A 341 6.03 -11.74 32.23
C LEU A 341 7.46 -11.24 32.23
N VAL A 342 8.22 -11.65 31.23
CA VAL A 342 9.63 -11.28 31.11
C VAL A 342 9.76 -10.03 30.24
N ARG A 343 10.74 -9.18 30.55
CA ARG A 343 11.09 -8.03 29.72
C ARG A 343 11.27 -8.47 28.26
N GLY A 344 10.50 -7.86 27.36
CA GLY A 344 10.49 -8.18 25.93
C GLY A 344 9.44 -9.21 25.51
N ASP A 345 8.54 -9.61 26.40
CA ASP A 345 7.33 -10.32 26.02
C ASP A 345 6.30 -9.33 25.45
N VAL A 346 5.45 -9.81 24.54
CA VAL A 346 4.31 -9.04 24.03
C VAL A 346 3.05 -9.58 24.70
N VAL A 347 2.35 -8.72 25.44
CA VAL A 347 1.07 -9.06 26.06
C VAL A 347 -0.08 -8.49 25.25
N ILE A 348 -1.18 -9.23 25.15
CA ILE A 348 -2.44 -8.75 24.59
C ILE A 348 -3.30 -8.30 25.76
N ILE A 349 -3.64 -7.01 25.75
CA ILE A 349 -4.47 -6.36 26.76
C ILE A 349 -5.86 -6.20 26.17
N ARG A 350 -6.87 -6.72 26.87
CA ARG A 350 -8.28 -6.44 26.61
C ARG A 350 -8.66 -5.15 27.33
N GLU A 351 -9.12 -4.17 26.57
CA GLU A 351 -9.60 -2.89 27.06
C GLU A 351 -11.08 -2.99 27.45
N HIS A 352 -11.56 -2.09 28.31
CA HIS A 352 -12.96 -2.01 28.76
C HIS A 352 -13.44 -3.33 29.39
N VAL A 353 -12.69 -3.83 30.38
CA VAL A 353 -13.02 -5.06 31.09
C VAL A 353 -14.15 -4.77 32.07
N ASP A 354 -15.19 -5.60 32.06
CA ASP A 354 -16.27 -5.50 33.03
C ASP A 354 -15.72 -5.78 34.44
N ILE A 355 -15.96 -4.84 35.36
CA ILE A 355 -15.51 -4.91 36.76
C ILE A 355 -15.90 -6.23 37.46
N PRO A 356 -17.12 -6.79 37.27
CA PRO A 356 -17.49 -8.09 37.84
C PRO A 356 -16.71 -9.30 37.30
N GLY A 357 -15.94 -9.12 36.21
CA GLY A 357 -15.14 -10.16 35.57
C GLY A 357 -13.66 -10.16 35.98
N LEU A 358 -13.27 -9.33 36.96
CA LEU A 358 -11.93 -9.31 37.54
C LEU A 358 -11.85 -10.24 38.74
N GLU A 359 -10.83 -11.10 38.76
CA GLU A 359 -10.61 -12.09 39.82
C GLU A 359 -9.22 -11.93 40.45
N ILE A 360 -9.08 -12.37 41.70
CA ILE A 360 -7.76 -12.47 42.35
C ILE A 360 -6.87 -13.40 41.51
N GLY A 361 -5.69 -12.92 41.16
CA GLY A 361 -4.74 -13.62 40.30
C GLY A 361 -4.68 -13.09 38.86
N ASP A 362 -5.64 -12.27 38.43
CA ASP A 362 -5.58 -11.62 37.11
C ASP A 362 -4.43 -10.61 37.01
N ILE A 363 -3.86 -10.46 35.81
CA ILE A 363 -2.88 -9.40 35.54
C ILE A 363 -3.60 -8.26 34.83
N VAL A 364 -3.55 -7.07 35.43
CA VAL A 364 -4.26 -5.89 34.95
C VAL A 364 -3.30 -4.74 34.67
N GLU A 365 -3.67 -3.88 33.72
CA GLU A 365 -3.01 -2.62 33.44
C GLU A 365 -3.84 -1.47 34.03
N TYR A 366 -3.19 -0.58 34.75
CA TYR A 366 -3.78 0.62 35.33
C TYR A 366 -2.75 1.77 35.28
N ARG A 367 -3.16 2.99 35.60
CA ARG A 367 -2.25 4.15 35.64
C ARG A 367 -1.86 4.54 37.05
N GLN A 368 -0.56 4.69 37.26
CA GLN A 368 -0.02 5.38 38.43
C GLN A 368 0.56 6.72 37.97
N GLY A 369 -0.20 7.79 38.17
CA GLY A 369 0.10 9.10 37.59
C GLY A 369 0.06 9.07 36.06
N THR A 370 1.21 9.26 35.40
CA THR A 370 1.32 9.23 33.93
C THR A 370 1.88 7.91 33.38
N MET A 371 2.31 6.99 34.25
CA MET A 371 2.94 5.74 33.85
C MET A 371 1.94 4.57 33.86
N PRO A 372 1.85 3.79 32.76
CA PRO A 372 1.10 2.55 32.77
C PRO A 372 1.86 1.51 33.60
N VAL A 373 1.14 0.85 34.52
CA VAL A 373 1.64 -0.21 35.40
C VAL A 373 0.85 -1.48 35.12
N THR A 374 1.54 -2.62 35.03
CA THR A 374 0.90 -3.92 34.75
C THR A 374 1.27 -4.90 35.86
N HIS A 375 0.34 -5.21 36.76
CA HIS A 375 0.57 -6.03 37.96
C HIS A 375 -0.57 -7.03 38.21
N ARG A 376 -0.34 -8.00 39.12
CA ARG A 376 -1.31 -9.04 39.46
C ARG A 376 -2.22 -8.59 40.59
N ILE A 377 -3.52 -8.80 40.45
CA ILE A 377 -4.50 -8.61 41.52
C ILE A 377 -4.21 -9.61 42.63
N VAL A 378 -3.94 -9.12 43.83
CA VAL A 378 -3.74 -9.96 45.03
C VAL A 378 -4.94 -9.90 45.96
N ARG A 379 -5.78 -8.86 45.85
CA ARG A 379 -6.92 -8.65 46.73
C ARG A 379 -7.97 -7.77 46.07
N ILE A 380 -9.24 -8.11 46.28
CA ILE A 380 -10.41 -7.33 45.86
C ILE A 380 -11.28 -7.15 47.10
N GLU A 381 -11.62 -5.92 47.46
CA GLU A 381 -12.42 -5.61 48.64
C GLU A 381 -13.52 -4.61 48.33
N ASP A 382 -14.68 -4.81 48.92
CA ASP A 382 -15.76 -3.85 48.91
C ASP A 382 -15.57 -2.89 50.09
N THR A 383 -15.35 -1.62 49.79
CA THR A 383 -15.09 -0.57 50.78
C THR A 383 -16.19 0.50 50.70
N PRO A 384 -16.34 1.37 51.71
CA PRO A 384 -17.30 2.48 51.65
C PRO A 384 -17.11 3.41 50.43
N ASP A 385 -15.89 3.45 49.89
CA ASP A 385 -15.50 4.26 48.73
C ASP A 385 -15.68 3.50 47.39
N GLY A 386 -16.16 2.25 47.43
CA GLY A 386 -16.39 1.39 46.27
C GLY A 386 -15.51 0.13 46.26
N LEU A 387 -15.53 -0.58 45.13
CA LEU A 387 -14.72 -1.79 44.92
C LEU A 387 -13.26 -1.42 44.70
N MET A 388 -12.41 -1.74 45.68
CA MET A 388 -10.98 -1.43 45.67
C MET A 388 -10.16 -2.67 45.31
N ILE A 389 -9.19 -2.48 44.41
CA ILE A 389 -8.32 -3.53 43.90
C ILE A 389 -6.90 -3.26 44.36
N THR A 390 -6.28 -4.23 45.03
CA THR A 390 -4.86 -4.19 45.39
C THR A 390 -4.09 -5.07 44.42
N THR A 391 -3.10 -4.49 43.74
CA THR A 391 -2.19 -5.21 42.84
C THR A 391 -0.82 -5.40 43.48
N ARG A 392 -0.04 -6.36 42.97
CA ARG A 392 1.37 -6.52 43.28
C ARG A 392 2.10 -7.07 42.05
N GLY A 393 3.29 -6.54 41.76
CA GLY A 393 4.20 -7.14 40.80
C GLY A 393 4.73 -8.48 41.31
N ASP A 394 4.75 -9.52 40.48
CA ASP A 394 5.18 -10.88 40.87
C ASP A 394 6.61 -10.93 41.46
N ASN A 395 7.47 -9.98 41.09
CA ASN A 395 8.84 -9.80 41.58
C ASN A 395 8.99 -8.70 42.66
N ASN A 396 7.88 -8.08 43.09
CA ASN A 396 7.90 -7.01 44.09
C ASN A 396 7.66 -7.58 45.49
N ARG A 397 8.24 -6.93 46.52
CA ARG A 397 8.13 -7.35 47.94
C ARG A 397 6.93 -6.76 48.68
N SER A 398 6.36 -5.69 48.15
CA SER A 398 5.25 -4.96 48.75
C SER A 398 4.09 -4.87 47.78
N ASP A 399 2.89 -4.81 48.32
CA ASP A 399 1.68 -4.54 47.56
C ASP A 399 1.67 -3.08 47.08
N ASP A 400 1.04 -2.82 45.95
CA ASP A 400 0.83 -1.48 45.43
C ASP A 400 -0.30 -0.77 46.22
N THR A 401 -0.37 0.55 46.09
CA THR A 401 -1.50 1.31 46.63
C THR A 401 -2.81 0.82 46.01
N PRO A 402 -3.88 0.57 46.80
CA PRO A 402 -5.17 0.19 46.28
C PRO A 402 -5.70 1.21 45.26
N VAL A 403 -6.27 0.73 44.17
CA VAL A 403 -6.86 1.54 43.10
C VAL A 403 -8.34 1.21 42.93
N GLY A 404 -9.13 2.19 42.49
CA GLY A 404 -10.54 1.97 42.15
C GLY A 404 -10.67 1.02 40.96
N ALA A 405 -11.74 0.22 40.93
CA ALA A 405 -11.99 -0.68 39.81
C ALA A 405 -12.23 0.05 38.47
N ASP A 406 -12.62 1.32 38.51
CA ASP A 406 -12.76 2.23 37.38
C ASP A 406 -11.43 2.77 36.84
N GLU A 407 -10.34 2.64 37.61
CA GLU A 407 -8.99 3.04 37.22
C GLU A 407 -8.24 1.94 36.44
N ILE A 408 -8.87 0.78 36.24
CA ILE A 408 -8.32 -0.33 35.45
C ILE A 408 -8.50 -0.05 33.96
N ASP A 409 -7.39 0.14 33.25
CA ASP A 409 -7.36 0.39 31.80
C ASP A 409 -7.59 -0.90 30.98
N GLY A 410 -7.20 -2.06 31.52
CA GLY A 410 -7.43 -3.34 30.85
C GLY A 410 -6.86 -4.58 31.56
N LYS A 411 -7.15 -5.76 31.01
CA LYS A 411 -6.69 -7.07 31.52
C LYS A 411 -5.80 -7.76 30.50
N VAL A 412 -4.68 -8.30 30.96
CA VAL A 412 -3.82 -9.15 30.13
C VAL A 412 -4.53 -10.48 29.90
N VAL A 413 -4.82 -10.80 28.65
CA VAL A 413 -5.51 -12.04 28.26
C VAL A 413 -4.58 -13.08 27.63
N PHE A 414 -3.42 -12.64 27.12
CA PHE A 414 -2.46 -13.53 26.48
C PHE A 414 -1.06 -12.92 26.50
N ALA A 415 -0.03 -13.76 26.58
CA ALA A 415 1.37 -13.34 26.50
C ALA A 415 2.12 -14.19 25.48
N VAL A 416 2.87 -13.53 24.59
CA VAL A 416 3.74 -14.17 23.60
C VAL A 416 5.18 -13.89 23.99
N PRO A 417 5.92 -14.91 24.44
CA PRO A 417 7.25 -14.69 24.97
C PRO A 417 8.25 -14.40 23.82
N TRP A 418 9.30 -13.62 24.13
CA TRP A 418 10.45 -13.33 23.24
C TRP A 418 10.21 -12.45 22.00
N VAL A 419 8.96 -12.15 21.63
CA VAL A 419 8.63 -11.41 20.39
C VAL A 419 9.03 -9.93 20.47
N GLY A 420 8.93 -9.30 21.63
CA GLY A 420 9.22 -7.88 21.85
C GLY A 420 10.70 -7.58 22.14
N ARG A 421 11.56 -8.59 22.29
CA ARG A 421 12.99 -8.41 22.60
C ARG A 421 13.74 -7.67 21.49
N VAL A 422 13.35 -7.89 20.23
CA VAL A 422 13.90 -7.17 19.08
C VAL A 422 13.54 -5.68 19.15
N ALA A 423 12.30 -5.36 19.57
CA ALA A 423 11.85 -3.98 19.74
C ALA A 423 12.60 -3.26 20.88
N LEU A 424 12.74 -3.94 22.03
CA LEU A 424 13.44 -3.37 23.19
C LEU A 424 14.93 -3.15 22.92
N TRP A 425 15.60 -4.09 22.23
CA TRP A 425 17.00 -3.94 21.83
C TRP A 425 17.26 -2.70 20.95
N VAL A 426 16.28 -2.32 20.11
CA VAL A 426 16.36 -1.12 19.28
C VAL A 426 16.09 0.15 20.10
N ARG A 427 15.21 0.08 21.10
CA ARG A 427 14.82 1.24 21.94
C ARG A 427 15.83 1.56 23.05
N ASP A 428 16.56 0.56 23.54
CA ASP A 428 17.57 0.70 24.60
C ASP A 428 18.96 1.15 24.06
N ARG A 429 19.07 1.42 22.76
CA ARG A 429 20.23 2.02 22.09
C ARG A 429 19.92 3.44 21.67
#